data_AF-A0A5N7MF69-F1
#
_entry.id   AF-A0A5N7MF69-F1
#
_cell.length_a   1.000
_cell.length_b   1.000
_cell.length_c   1.000
_cell.angle_alpha   90.00
_cell.angle_beta   90.00
_cell.angle_gamma   90.00
#
_symmetry.space_group_name_H-M   'P 1'
#
loop_
_entity.id
_entity.type
_entity.pdbx_description
1 polymer ?
#
loop_
_entity_poly.entity_id
_entity_poly.type
_entity_poly.pdbx_seq_one_letter_code
_entity_poly.pdbx_strand_id
1 'polypeptide(L)' 'MCLSKSFPFNLEHYEDHDAPGLTPHSVQMAQATWLRLTAAELSGIRTTSELIGRVEERYGLSHEQATRDVEFWALDKQP' A
#
# COMPACT_ATOMS: atom_id res chain seq x y z
N MET A 1 -28.55 1.45 -12.64
CA MET A 1 -28.49 1.30 -11.18
C MET A 1 -27.02 1.26 -10.81
N CYS A 2 -26.43 2.42 -10.52
CA CYS A 2 -25.02 2.50 -10.15
C CYS A 2 -24.92 2.12 -8.67
N LEU A 3 -24.22 1.04 -8.36
CA LEU A 3 -23.94 0.62 -6.99
C LEU A 3 -23.00 1.65 -6.36
N SER A 4 -23.59 2.64 -5.71
CA SER A 4 -22.92 3.53 -4.76
C SER A 4 -22.48 2.68 -3.57
N LYS A 5 -21.37 1.96 -3.73
CA LYS A 5 -20.75 1.23 -2.63
C LYS A 5 -19.92 2.25 -1.87
N SER A 6 -20.56 2.88 -0.89
CA SER A 6 -19.91 3.74 0.10
C SER A 6 -18.80 2.92 0.77
N PHE A 7 -17.56 3.10 0.33
CA PHE A 7 -16.39 2.65 1.05
C PHE A 7 -16.20 3.58 2.25
N PRO A 8 -16.11 3.06 3.48
CA PRO A 8 -16.13 3.88 4.66
C PRO A 8 -14.72 4.39 5.00
N PHE A 9 -13.88 4.80 4.06
CA PHE A 9 -12.63 5.48 4.44
C PHE A 9 -12.35 6.64 3.51
N ASN A 10 -12.37 7.80 4.13
CA ASN A 10 -12.20 9.09 3.51
C ASN A 10 -10.72 9.21 3.07
N LEU A 11 -10.50 9.18 1.75
CA LEU A 11 -9.18 9.37 1.12
C LEU A 11 -8.55 10.74 1.46
N GLU A 12 -9.33 11.67 2.05
CA GLU A 12 -8.87 12.99 2.48
C GLU A 12 -8.02 12.97 3.76
N HIS A 13 -7.80 11.80 4.38
CA HIS A 13 -6.78 11.63 5.43
C HIS A 13 -5.49 10.96 4.93
N TYR A 14 -5.36 10.78 3.62
CA TYR A 14 -4.09 10.47 2.96
C TYR A 14 -3.24 11.73 2.80
N GLU A 15 -3.31 12.65 3.76
CA GLU A 15 -2.46 13.82 3.76
C GLU A 15 -1.05 13.36 4.12
N ASP A 16 -0.19 13.37 3.11
CA ASP A 16 1.08 14.13 3.11
C ASP A 16 1.79 14.18 4.48
N HIS A 17 1.95 13.02 5.09
CA HIS A 17 2.90 12.84 6.14
C HIS A 17 4.09 12.17 5.48
N ASP A 18 5.14 12.95 5.25
CA ASP A 18 6.54 12.54 5.15
C ASP A 18 6.92 11.66 6.36
N ALA A 19 6.28 10.49 6.47
CA ALA A 19 6.63 9.48 7.43
C ALA A 19 8.02 8.95 7.02
N PRO A 20 8.87 8.58 7.99
CA PRO A 20 10.06 7.81 7.65
C PRO A 20 9.55 6.60 6.87
N GLY A 21 9.99 6.44 5.61
CA GLY A 21 9.55 5.37 4.72
C GLY A 21 9.62 3.99 5.38
N LEU A 22 9.11 2.95 4.70
CA LEU A 22 8.91 1.63 5.31
C LEU A 22 10.06 1.23 6.25
N THR A 23 9.74 1.02 7.54
CA THR A 23 10.74 0.54 8.50
C THR A 23 11.32 -0.80 8.02
N PRO A 24 12.55 -1.19 8.41
CA PRO A 24 13.13 -2.47 8.00
C PRO A 24 12.24 -3.68 8.35
N HIS A 25 11.44 -3.58 9.41
CA HIS A 25 10.44 -4.59 9.76
C HIS A 25 9.27 -4.58 8.77
N SER A 26 8.72 -3.39 8.49
CA SER A 26 7.65 -3.20 7.51
C SER A 26 8.06 -3.69 6.12
N VAL A 27 9.31 -3.45 5.68
CA VAL A 27 9.88 -3.95 4.42
C VAL A 27 9.87 -5.47 4.37
N GLN A 28 10.31 -6.15 5.44
CA GLN A 28 10.36 -7.61 5.46
C GLN A 28 8.96 -8.22 5.35
N MET A 29 7.98 -7.73 6.11
CA MET A 29 6.62 -8.26 5.96
C MET A 29 5.90 -7.74 4.71
N ALA A 30 6.29 -6.60 4.12
CA ALA A 30 5.85 -6.22 2.77
C ALA A 30 6.37 -7.22 1.73
N GLN A 31 7.64 -7.61 1.83
CA GLN A 31 8.24 -8.59 0.94
C GLN A 31 7.59 -9.97 1.11
N ALA A 32 7.22 -10.35 2.34
CA ALA A 32 6.50 -11.59 2.60
C ALA A 32 5.09 -11.61 1.97
N THR A 33 4.40 -10.46 1.96
CA THR A 33 3.08 -10.30 1.31
C THR A 33 3.21 -10.22 -0.20
N TRP A 34 4.08 -9.34 -0.70
CA TRP A 34 4.29 -9.08 -2.11
C TRP A 34 5.61 -9.65 -2.60
N LEU A 35 5.65 -10.97 -2.80
CA LEU A 35 6.86 -11.71 -3.25
C LEU A 35 7.47 -11.21 -4.58
N ARG A 36 6.71 -10.49 -5.42
CA ARG A 36 7.22 -9.90 -6.67
C ARG A 36 7.97 -8.58 -6.44
N LEU A 37 7.82 -7.95 -5.28
CA LEU A 37 8.53 -6.75 -4.89
C LEU A 37 9.80 -7.14 -4.11
N THR A 38 10.95 -6.64 -4.55
CA THR A 38 12.20 -6.90 -3.85
C THR A 38 12.34 -6.01 -2.61
N ALA A 39 13.08 -6.48 -1.60
CA ALA A 39 13.39 -5.66 -0.42
C ALA A 39 14.08 -4.33 -0.78
N ALA A 40 14.87 -4.30 -1.85
CA ALA A 40 15.52 -3.09 -2.34
C ALA A 40 14.50 -2.07 -2.90
N GLU A 41 13.52 -2.54 -3.67
CA GLU A 41 12.42 -1.69 -4.14
C GLU A 41 11.59 -1.16 -2.96
N LEU A 42 11.24 -2.04 -2.03
CA LEU A 42 10.44 -1.69 -0.85
C LEU A 42 11.17 -0.73 0.10
N SER A 43 12.49 -0.86 0.24
CA SER A 43 13.31 0.07 1.05
C SER A 43 13.44 1.46 0.42
N GLY A 44 13.21 1.57 -0.89
CA GLY A 44 13.20 2.84 -1.62
C GLY A 44 11.89 3.62 -1.48
N ILE A 45 10.80 2.95 -1.10
CA ILE A 45 9.47 3.53 -0.97
C ILE A 45 9.42 4.41 0.28
N ARG A 46 9.02 5.66 0.09
CA ARG A 46 8.88 6.67 1.15
C ARG A 46 7.43 6.87 1.53
N THR A 47 6.53 6.69 0.58
CA THR A 47 5.09 6.92 0.78
C THR A 47 4.27 5.67 0.50
N THR A 48 3.09 5.59 1.10
CA THR A 48 2.12 4.54 0.78
C THR A 48 1.69 4.62 -0.70
N SER A 49 1.70 5.81 -1.34
CA SER A 49 1.29 5.98 -2.74
C SER A 49 2.28 5.31 -3.68
N GLU A 50 3.57 5.46 -3.38
CA GLU A 50 4.63 4.74 -4.09
C GLU A 50 4.47 3.23 -3.93
N LEU A 51 4.09 2.74 -2.74
CA LEU A 51 3.80 1.32 -2.53
C LEU A 51 2.64 0.83 -3.38
N ILE A 52 1.53 1.58 -3.41
CA ILE A 52 0.37 1.27 -4.24
C ILE A 52 0.78 1.21 -5.71
N GLY A 53 1.50 2.21 -6.22
CA GLY A 53 1.98 2.23 -7.59
C GLY A 53 2.86 1.02 -7.92
N ARG A 54 3.78 0.65 -7.02
CA ARG A 54 4.62 -0.54 -7.21
C ARG A 54 3.84 -1.84 -7.19
N VAL A 55 2.84 -1.97 -6.34
CA VAL A 55 1.94 -3.14 -6.30
C VAL A 55 1.09 -3.20 -7.58
N GLU A 56 0.54 -2.05 -8.01
CA GLU A 56 -0.20 -1.90 -9.26
C GLU A 56 0.62 -2.38 -10.47
N GLU A 57 1.84 -1.86 -10.63
CA GLU A 57 2.74 -2.19 -11.74
C GLU A 57 3.20 -3.65 -11.71
N ARG A 58 3.60 -4.18 -10.54
CA ARG A 58 4.16 -5.54 -10.45
C ARG A 58 3.12 -6.64 -10.53
N TYR A 59 1.89 -6.36 -10.14
CA TYR A 59 0.81 -7.34 -10.13
C TYR A 59 -0.21 -7.12 -11.24
N GLY A 60 -0.10 -6.02 -12.01
CA GLY A 60 -1.06 -5.68 -13.07
C GLY A 60 -2.46 -5.47 -12.52
N LEU A 61 -2.56 -4.93 -11.31
CA LEU A 61 -3.82 -4.67 -10.63
C LEU A 61 -4.38 -3.32 -11.08
N SER A 62 -5.68 -3.10 -10.89
CA SER A 62 -6.21 -1.75 -10.97
C SER A 62 -5.76 -0.95 -9.75
N HIS A 63 -5.67 0.37 -9.90
CA HIS A 63 -5.33 1.29 -8.81
C HIS A 63 -6.19 1.04 -7.56
N GLU A 64 -7.52 0.96 -7.70
CA GLU A 64 -8.43 0.66 -6.58
C GLU A 64 -8.15 -0.68 -5.88
N GLN A 65 -7.69 -1.69 -6.64
CA GLN A 65 -7.40 -3.01 -6.09
C GLN A 65 -6.05 -3.01 -5.37
N ALA A 66 -5.04 -2.34 -5.93
CA ALA A 66 -3.74 -2.15 -5.29
C ALA A 66 -3.86 -1.30 -4.01
N THR A 67 -4.65 -0.22 -4.03
CA THR A 67 -4.94 0.60 -2.85
C THR A 67 -5.55 -0.24 -1.74
N ARG A 68 -6.61 -0.98 -2.03
CA ARG A 68 -7.25 -1.85 -1.03
C ARG A 68 -6.30 -2.90 -0.44
N ASP A 69 -5.44 -3.48 -1.27
CA ASP A 69 -4.48 -4.50 -0.84
C ASP A 69 -3.43 -3.92 0.12
N VAL A 70 -2.88 -2.75 -0.22
CA VAL A 70 -1.93 -2.02 0.61
C VAL A 70 -2.58 -1.50 1.90
N GLU A 71 -3.81 -0.98 1.84
CA GLU A 71 -4.56 -0.53 3.01
C GLU A 71 -4.88 -1.69 3.95
N PHE A 72 -5.35 -2.82 3.42
CA PHE A 72 -5.65 -4.01 4.23
C PHE A 72 -4.38 -4.51 4.94
N TRP A 73 -3.26 -4.55 4.22
CA TRP A 73 -1.96 -4.88 4.79
C TRP A 73 -1.50 -3.88 5.85
N ALA A 74 -1.74 -2.57 5.66
CA ALA A 74 -1.34 -1.54 6.62
C ALA A 74 -2.14 -1.66 7.92
N LEU A 75 -3.44 -1.98 7.83
CA LEU A 75 -4.32 -2.20 8.98
C LEU A 75 -3.96 -3.49 9.75
N ASP A 76 -3.65 -4.58 9.05
CA ASP A 76 -3.23 -5.86 9.65
C ASP A 76 -1.93 -5.73 10.47
N LYS A 77 -1.11 -4.72 10.16
CA LYS A 77 0.17 -4.46 10.85
C LYS A 77 0.09 -3.53 12.04
N GLN A 78 -1.07 -2.93 12.31
CA GLN A 78 -1.26 -2.20 13.57
C GLN A 78 -1.43 -3.22 14.70
N PRO A 79 -0.57 -3.22 15.73
CA PRO A 79 -0.75 -4.08 16.91
C PRO A 79 -1.98 -3.73 17.73
#